data_AF-A0A941JN63-F1
#
_entry.id   AF-A0A941JN63-F1
#
_cell.length_a   1.000
_cell.length_b   1.000
_cell.length_c   1.000
_cell.angle_alpha   90.00
_cell.angle_beta   90.00
_cell.angle_gamma   90.00
#
_symmetry.space_group_name_H-M   'P 1'
#
loop_
_entity.id
_entity.type
_entity.pdbx_description
1 polymer ?
#
loop_
_entity_poly.entity_id
_entity_poly.type
_entity_poly.pdbx_seq_one_letter_code
_entity_poly.pdbx_strand_id
1 'polypeptide(L)'
;LESRCQRYGVELIKINPAFTSIIGMIKFMSKYGLNSGTSAGMVIARRALKLTEKIPQCLLKPEDLSKHSWTSWNKVARYIKQHYIRRSQLFQWKKALEGSIRLPDNTEHSPSLQINI
;
A
#
# COMPACT_ATOMS: atom_id res chain seq x y z
N LEU A 1 -9.73 12.52 -22.38
CA LEU A 1 -10.46 11.34 -21.87
C LEU A 1 -11.95 11.63 -21.80
N GLU A 2 -12.36 12.72 -21.13
CA GLU A 2 -13.75 13.19 -21.01
C GLU A 2 -14.55 13.15 -22.31
N SER A 3 -14.07 13.80 -23.38
CA SER A 3 -14.75 13.79 -24.68
C SER A 3 -14.93 12.39 -25.26
N ARG A 4 -13.98 11.46 -25.03
CA ARG A 4 -14.12 10.07 -25.49
C ARG A 4 -15.16 9.32 -24.66
N CYS A 5 -15.10 9.42 -23.33
CA CYS A 5 -16.09 8.83 -22.44
C CYS A 5 -17.52 9.27 -22.80
N GLN A 6 -17.73 10.57 -23.05
CA GLN A 6 -19.01 11.10 -23.48
C GLN A 6 -19.48 10.52 -24.82
N ARG A 7 -18.58 10.44 -25.83
CA ARG A 7 -18.90 9.89 -27.15
C ARG A 7 -19.28 8.41 -27.10
N TYR A 8 -18.69 7.63 -26.21
CA TYR A 8 -18.93 6.18 -26.08
C TYR A 8 -19.96 5.84 -24.99
N GLY A 9 -20.60 6.82 -24.35
CA GLY A 9 -21.58 6.58 -23.28
C GLY A 9 -20.97 5.94 -22.02
N VAL A 10 -19.67 6.13 -21.77
CA VAL A 10 -18.96 5.59 -20.60
C VAL A 10 -18.92 6.63 -19.50
N GLU A 11 -19.37 6.29 -18.30
CA GLU A 11 -19.28 7.17 -17.13
C GLU A 11 -17.81 7.38 -16.71
N LEU A 12 -17.43 8.64 -16.48
CA LEU A 12 -16.11 9.00 -15.99
C LEU A 12 -16.16 9.48 -14.54
N ILE A 13 -15.65 8.67 -13.63
CA ILE A 13 -15.55 9.01 -12.22
C ILE A 13 -14.13 9.52 -11.92
N LYS A 14 -14.02 10.77 -11.47
CA LYS A 14 -12.75 11.37 -11.06
C LYS A 14 -12.43 11.01 -9.61
N ILE A 15 -11.27 10.40 -9.39
CA ILE A 15 -10.82 9.95 -8.07
C ILE A 15 -9.48 10.60 -7.73
N ASN A 16 -9.31 11.01 -6.48
CA ASN A 16 -8.04 11.54 -5.98
C ASN A 16 -6.94 10.46 -6.10
N PRO A 17 -5.85 10.70 -6.86
CA PRO A 17 -4.79 9.72 -7.09
C PRO A 17 -3.74 9.65 -5.96
N ALA A 18 -3.89 10.40 -4.87
CA ALA A 18 -2.90 10.51 -3.80
C ALA A 18 -2.43 9.15 -3.27
N PHE A 19 -1.12 8.93 -3.26
CA PHE A 19 -0.45 7.72 -2.75
C PHE A 19 -0.83 6.39 -3.44
N THR A 20 -1.58 6.40 -4.54
CA THR A 20 -2.08 5.18 -5.21
C THR A 20 -0.97 4.18 -5.56
N SER A 21 0.17 4.66 -6.08
CA SER A 21 1.33 3.80 -6.40
C SER A 21 1.91 3.13 -5.15
N ILE A 22 2.09 3.86 -4.05
CA ILE A 22 2.68 3.33 -2.81
C ILE A 22 1.74 2.32 -2.16
N ILE A 23 0.46 2.66 -2.08
CA ILE A 23 -0.58 1.78 -1.51
C ILE A 23 -0.70 0.51 -2.34
N GLY A 24 -0.73 0.63 -3.67
CA GLY A 24 -0.82 -0.50 -4.59
C GLY A 24 0.36 -1.46 -4.43
N MET A 25 1.58 -0.91 -4.40
CA MET A 25 2.80 -1.69 -4.19
C MET A 25 2.80 -2.44 -2.86
N ILE A 26 2.39 -1.77 -1.77
CA ILE A 26 2.40 -2.37 -0.43
C ILE A 26 1.26 -3.38 -0.24
N LYS A 27 0.04 -3.08 -0.68
CA LYS A 27 -1.13 -3.92 -0.35
C LYS A 27 -1.45 -4.99 -1.40
N PHE A 28 -1.21 -4.70 -2.67
CA PHE A 28 -1.81 -5.48 -3.76
C PHE A 28 -0.78 -6.13 -4.68
N MET A 29 0.40 -5.53 -4.83
CA MET A 29 1.41 -6.00 -5.77
C MET A 29 1.93 -7.41 -5.42
N SER A 30 2.41 -7.63 -4.20
CA SER A 30 2.84 -8.96 -3.75
C SER A 30 1.66 -9.91 -3.53
N LYS A 31 0.52 -9.42 -3.02
CA LYS A 31 -0.66 -10.25 -2.72
C LYS A 31 -1.28 -10.88 -3.96
N TYR A 32 -1.33 -10.16 -5.07
CA TYR A 32 -2.00 -10.58 -6.30
C TYR A 32 -1.04 -10.72 -7.50
N GLY A 33 0.28 -10.64 -7.28
CA GLY A 33 1.27 -10.73 -8.36
C GLY A 33 1.14 -9.62 -9.42
N LEU A 34 0.62 -8.45 -9.05
CA LEU A 34 0.38 -7.35 -10.00
C LEU A 34 1.67 -6.59 -10.29
N ASN A 35 1.75 -5.89 -11.43
CA ASN A 35 2.77 -4.86 -11.63
C ASN A 35 2.40 -3.58 -10.85
N SER A 36 3.35 -2.66 -10.71
CA SER A 36 3.15 -1.42 -9.95
C SER A 36 2.00 -0.56 -10.49
N GLY A 37 1.83 -0.46 -11.81
CA GLY A 37 0.78 0.34 -12.44
C GLY A 37 -0.61 -0.26 -12.24
N THR A 38 -0.76 -1.56 -12.49
CA THR A 38 -2.03 -2.28 -12.26
C THR A 38 -2.41 -2.28 -10.79
N SER A 39 -1.44 -2.40 -9.88
CA SER A 39 -1.70 -2.28 -8.44
C SER A 39 -2.19 -0.88 -8.05
N ALA A 40 -1.69 0.18 -8.67
CA ALA A 40 -2.17 1.55 -8.47
C ALA A 40 -3.58 1.74 -9.04
N GLY A 41 -3.86 1.18 -10.22
CA GLY A 41 -5.21 1.13 -10.81
C GLY A 41 -6.22 0.44 -9.90
N MET A 42 -5.82 -0.65 -9.23
CA MET A 42 -6.66 -1.33 -8.24
C MET A 42 -7.02 -0.42 -7.07
N VAL A 43 -6.09 0.41 -6.58
CA VAL A 43 -6.40 1.40 -5.54
C VAL A 43 -7.41 2.44 -6.03
N ILE A 44 -7.25 2.94 -7.26
CA ILE A 44 -8.17 3.92 -7.86
C ILE A 44 -9.57 3.32 -7.99
N ALA A 45 -9.69 2.11 -8.52
CA ALA A 45 -10.96 1.41 -8.66
C ALA A 45 -11.64 1.20 -7.29
N ARG A 46 -10.89 0.78 -6.27
CA ARG A 46 -11.43 0.60 -4.91
C ARG A 46 -11.92 1.91 -4.30
N ARG A 47 -11.21 3.02 -4.52
CA ARG A 47 -11.67 4.35 -4.11
C ARG A 47 -12.94 4.79 -4.83
N ALA A 48 -13.08 4.46 -6.13
CA ALA A 48 -14.33 4.70 -6.86
C ALA A 48 -15.52 3.94 -6.23
N LEU A 49 -15.26 2.75 -5.69
CA LEU A 49 -16.22 1.95 -4.91
C LEU A 49 -16.38 2.40 -3.45
N LYS A 50 -15.88 3.59 -3.08
CA LYS A 50 -15.92 4.15 -1.71
C LYS A 50 -15.21 3.29 -0.65
N LEU A 51 -14.31 2.40 -1.06
CA LEU A 51 -13.48 1.61 -0.15
C LEU A 51 -12.26 2.41 0.30
N THR A 52 -11.96 2.36 1.60
CA THR A 52 -10.82 3.07 2.19
C THR A 52 -9.63 2.14 2.40
N GLU A 53 -8.44 2.65 2.09
CA GLU A 53 -7.21 1.89 2.24
C GLU A 53 -6.55 2.21 3.58
N LYS A 54 -6.81 1.38 4.59
CA LYS A 54 -6.07 1.41 5.85
C LYS A 54 -4.66 0.84 5.69
N ILE A 55 -3.74 1.33 6.51
CA ILE A 55 -2.36 0.84 6.56
C ILE A 55 -2.32 -0.53 7.25
N PRO A 56 -1.47 -1.46 6.77
CA PRO A 56 -1.23 -2.72 7.46
C PRO A 56 -0.78 -2.50 8.92
N GLN A 57 -1.30 -3.29 9.85
CA GLN A 57 -1.03 -3.12 11.28
C GLN A 57 0.46 -3.19 11.64
N CYS A 58 1.25 -3.98 10.91
CA CYS A 58 2.70 -4.05 11.09
C CYS A 58 3.46 -2.75 10.76
N LEU A 59 2.83 -1.79 10.09
CA LEU A 59 3.41 -0.46 9.84
C LEU A 59 2.79 0.62 10.74
N LEU A 60 1.76 0.29 11.52
CA LEU A 60 1.07 1.22 12.40
C LEU A 60 1.69 1.17 13.80
N LYS A 61 1.98 2.35 14.36
CA LYS A 61 2.22 2.48 15.79
C LYS A 61 0.89 2.58 16.54
N PRO A 62 0.82 2.18 17.83
CA PRO A 62 -0.38 2.35 18.64
C PRO A 62 -0.91 3.79 18.64
N GLU A 63 -0.02 4.78 18.65
CA GLU A 63 -0.31 6.22 18.55
C GLU A 63 -0.97 6.66 17.23
N ASP A 64 -0.88 5.83 16.18
CA ASP A 64 -1.36 6.13 14.84
C ASP A 64 -2.74 5.52 14.55
N LEU A 65 -3.31 4.76 15.51
CA LEU A 65 -4.63 4.13 15.39
C LEU A 65 -5.78 5.15 15.29
N SER A 66 -5.66 6.31 15.95
CA SER A 66 -6.68 7.37 15.94
C SER A 66 -6.57 8.32 14.75
N LYS A 67 -5.50 8.22 13.96
CA LYS A 67 -5.22 9.18 12.88
C LYS A 67 -5.89 8.76 11.58
N HIS A 68 -6.28 9.75 10.79
CA HIS A 68 -6.85 9.52 9.46
C HIS A 68 -5.85 8.78 8.56
N SER A 69 -6.38 7.85 7.74
CA SER A 69 -5.57 6.96 6.88
C SER A 69 -4.53 7.70 6.03
N TRP A 70 -4.88 8.87 5.48
CA TRP A 70 -3.95 9.63 4.62
C TRP A 70 -2.75 10.19 5.36
N THR A 71 -2.90 10.59 6.62
CA THR A 71 -1.79 11.08 7.44
C THR A 71 -0.75 9.99 7.62
N SER A 72 -1.22 8.77 7.90
CA SER A 72 -0.36 7.62 8.07
C SER A 72 0.32 7.24 6.74
N TRP A 73 -0.38 7.34 5.60
CA TRP A 73 0.22 7.05 4.28
C TRP A 73 1.27 8.08 3.88
N ASN A 74 1.07 9.34 4.27
CA ASN A 74 2.04 10.40 4.08
C ASN A 74 3.34 10.11 4.84
N LYS A 75 3.26 9.57 6.06
CA LYS A 75 4.46 9.15 6.81
C LYS A 75 5.25 8.07 6.06
N VAL A 76 4.55 7.05 5.56
CA VAL A 76 5.17 5.96 4.77
C VAL A 76 5.81 6.54 3.50
N ALA A 77 5.12 7.43 2.80
CA ALA A 77 5.66 8.06 1.59
C ALA A 77 6.91 8.90 1.88
N ARG A 78 6.91 9.66 2.98
CA ARG A 78 8.09 10.40 3.45
C ARG A 78 9.25 9.48 3.78
N TYR A 79 8.97 8.36 4.46
CA TYR A 79 9.99 7.37 4.79
C TYR A 79 10.64 6.77 3.54
N ILE A 80 9.83 6.33 2.56
CA ILE A 80 10.31 5.79 1.28
C ILE A 80 11.20 6.80 0.56
N LYS A 81 10.79 8.08 0.55
CA LYS A 81 11.54 9.16 -0.08
C LYS A 81 12.86 9.44 0.66
N GLN A 82 12.83 9.47 1.99
CA GLN A 82 14.01 9.75 2.83
C GLN A 82 15.08 8.65 2.71
N HIS A 83 14.66 7.39 2.62
CA HIS A 83 15.57 6.24 2.53
C HIS A 83 15.87 5.81 1.09
N TYR A 84 15.46 6.60 0.08
CA TYR A 84 15.67 6.32 -1.34
C TYR A 84 15.29 4.88 -1.76
N ILE A 85 14.20 4.35 -1.18
CA ILE A 85 13.78 2.98 -1.43
C ILE A 85 13.29 2.87 -2.88
N ARG A 86 13.90 1.97 -3.64
CA ARG A 86 13.53 1.74 -5.04
C ARG A 86 12.16 1.07 -5.11
N ARG A 87 11.39 1.41 -6.13
CA ARG A 87 10.06 0.82 -6.37
C ARG A 87 10.11 -0.71 -6.49
N SER A 88 11.17 -1.26 -7.07
CA SER A 88 11.38 -2.72 -7.17
C SER A 88 11.51 -3.40 -5.80
N GLN A 89 12.09 -2.72 -4.80
CA GLN A 89 12.24 -3.24 -3.45
C GLN A 89 10.90 -3.31 -2.70
N LEU A 90 9.92 -2.49 -3.10
CA LEU A 90 8.58 -2.52 -2.51
C LEU A 90 7.77 -3.76 -2.89
N PHE A 91 8.28 -4.62 -3.78
CA PHE A 91 7.71 -5.95 -3.98
C PHE A 91 7.82 -6.80 -2.72
N GLN A 92 8.96 -6.73 -2.05
CA GLN A 92 9.16 -7.30 -0.72
C GLN A 92 9.10 -6.20 0.34
N TRP A 93 8.01 -5.42 0.34
CA TRP A 93 7.89 -4.24 1.20
C TRP A 93 8.06 -4.55 2.69
N LYS A 94 7.70 -5.76 3.15
CA LYS A 94 7.94 -6.17 4.54
C LYS A 94 9.42 -6.08 4.89
N LYS A 95 10.28 -6.71 4.07
CA LYS A 95 11.74 -6.65 4.18
C LYS A 95 12.28 -5.24 3.97
N ALA A 96 11.74 -4.52 2.98
CA ALA A 96 12.19 -3.16 2.65
C ALA A 96 11.84 -2.13 3.72
N LEU A 97 10.79 -2.38 4.53
CA LEU A 97 10.29 -1.46 5.54
C LEU A 97 10.51 -1.97 6.99
N GLU A 98 10.97 -3.20 7.20
CA GLU A 98 11.19 -3.84 8.51
C GLU A 98 12.15 -3.07 9.42
N GLY A 99 13.18 -2.42 8.87
CA GLY A 99 14.17 -1.66 9.65
C GLY A 99 13.76 -0.22 10.01
N SER A 100 12.71 0.28 9.36
CA SER A 100 12.20 1.67 9.42
C SER A 100 11.39 1.99 10.65
N ILE A 101 10.67 0.96 11.09
CA ILE A 101 9.66 0.97 12.14
C ILE A 101 10.06 -0.20 13.02
N ARG A 102 11.24 -0.13 13.66
CA ARG A 102 11.49 -1.01 14.80
C ARG A 102 10.48 -0.65 15.88
N LEU A 103 9.43 -1.45 16.01
CA LEU A 103 8.83 -1.70 17.31
C LEU A 103 9.78 -2.67 18.04
N PRO A 104 9.92 -2.55 19.37
CA PRO A 104 10.64 -3.54 20.15
C PRO A 104 10.00 -4.91 19.89
N ASP A 105 10.83 -5.83 19.42
CA ASP A 105 10.56 -7.25 19.49
C ASP A 105 10.31 -7.59 20.95
N ASN A 106 9.10 -8.05 21.25
CA ASN A 106 8.76 -8.79 22.46
C ASN A 106 7.42 -9.46 22.18
N THR A 107 7.44 -10.48 21.35
CA THR A 107 6.85 -11.78 21.67
C THR A 107 7.17 -12.75 20.53
N GLU A 108 8.04 -13.69 20.86
CA GLU A 108 8.29 -14.93 20.15
C GLU A 108 6.98 -15.59 19.70
N HIS A 109 6.74 -15.69 18.40
CA HIS A 109 6.14 -16.88 17.79
C HIS A 109 6.30 -16.84 16.27
N SER A 110 7.47 -17.30 15.81
CA SER A 110 7.53 -17.99 14.53
C SER A 110 7.00 -19.40 14.76
N PRO A 111 5.87 -19.84 14.16
CA PRO A 111 5.66 -21.27 14.00
C PRO A 111 6.67 -21.73 12.95
N SER A 112 7.70 -22.41 13.43
CA SER A 112 8.61 -23.20 12.62
C SER A 112 7.80 -24.17 11.78
N LEU A 113 7.68 -23.89 10.48
CA LEU A 113 7.35 -24.92 9.49
C LEU A 113 8.59 -25.83 9.38
N GLN A 114 8.68 -26.79 10.31
CA GLN A 114 9.47 -28.00 10.08
C GLN A 114 8.78 -28.77 8.95
N ILE A 115 9.37 -28.70 7.76
CA ILE A 115 9.11 -29.66 6.70
C ILE A 115 10.10 -30.79 6.97
N ASN A 116 9.63 -31.84 7.65
CA ASN A 116 10.34 -33.11 7.70
C ASN A 116 10.07 -33.85 6.38
N ILE A 117 11.15 -34.27 5.71
CA ILE A 117 11.17 -35.39 4.75
C ILE A 117 11.19 -36.69 5.56
#